data_AF-A0A841GVG4-F1
#
_entry.id   AF-A0A841GVG4-F1
#
_cell.length_a   1.000
_cell.length_b   1.000
_cell.length_c   1.000
_cell.angle_alpha   90.00
_cell.angle_beta   90.00
_cell.angle_gamma   90.00
#
_symmetry.space_group_name_H-M   'P 1'
#
loop_
_entity.id
_entity.type
_entity.pdbx_description
1 polymer ?
#
loop_
_entity_poly.entity_id
_entity_poly.type
_entity_poly.pdbx_seq_one_letter_code
_entity_poly.pdbx_strand_id
1 'polypeptide(L)'
;MDEAPAGVRRWNVDEFNKLAEIGLIPFRGYELLDGVVYAIGGHVRYWSLRDYEQMMNGGLITPAEHAELVEGFLLVRPQTGAVESWIRMRATDFLFRAVDTDRFLPCAASVWIILDDSNVAIPNISILRGRLEDYDRDEWPCGADALVTMEATAPSIPGDLEMHRRQRARFGIPEMWHADGGANTITVYTAPASGDYAEVRSFGLGDSFVSDALSGLVVPVDEILRPSRRRA
;
A
#
# COMPACT_ATOMS: atom_id res chain seq x y z
N MET A 1 -16.71 -3.96 24.06
CA MET A 1 -15.38 -3.64 23.55
C MET A 1 -15.46 -3.88 22.06
N ASP A 2 -15.04 -2.90 21.26
CA ASP A 2 -15.07 -3.01 19.81
C ASP A 2 -14.13 -4.13 19.37
N GLU A 3 -14.51 -4.86 18.34
CA GLU A 3 -13.63 -5.86 17.74
C GLU A 3 -12.58 -5.14 16.90
N ALA A 4 -11.30 -5.40 17.19
CA ALA A 4 -10.22 -4.82 16.41
C ALA A 4 -10.14 -5.50 15.03
N PRO A 5 -9.85 -4.75 13.95
CA PRO A 5 -9.78 -5.33 12.62
C PRO A 5 -8.67 -6.37 12.51
N ALA A 6 -8.84 -7.30 11.56
CA ALA A 6 -7.80 -8.26 11.22
C ALA A 6 -6.52 -7.53 10.79
N GLY A 7 -5.35 -8.05 11.17
CA GLY A 7 -4.06 -7.45 10.83
C GLY A 7 -3.68 -6.21 11.66
N VAL A 8 -4.51 -5.77 12.61
CA VAL A 8 -4.16 -4.65 13.50
C VAL A 8 -2.81 -4.91 14.20
N ARG A 9 -1.93 -3.91 14.19
CA ARG A 9 -0.64 -3.96 14.88
C ARG A 9 -0.85 -4.26 16.35
N ARG A 10 -0.18 -5.30 16.84
CA ARG A 10 -0.18 -5.66 18.25
C ARG A 10 1.02 -5.02 18.94
N TRP A 11 0.78 -4.44 20.10
CA TRP A 11 1.75 -3.73 20.91
C TRP A 11 2.14 -4.59 22.12
N ASN A 12 3.42 -4.58 22.48
CA ASN A 12 3.85 -5.12 23.77
C ASN A 12 3.80 -4.05 24.87
N VAL A 13 4.04 -4.45 26.12
CA VAL A 13 3.97 -3.54 27.29
C VAL A 13 4.99 -2.41 27.20
N ASP A 14 6.20 -2.69 26.71
CA ASP A 14 7.26 -1.68 26.61
C ASP A 14 6.92 -0.64 25.54
N GLU A 15 6.42 -1.08 24.38
CA GLU A 15 5.93 -0.19 23.33
C GLU A 15 4.73 0.63 23.79
N PHE A 16 3.80 0.03 24.54
CA PHE A 16 2.66 0.74 25.11
C PHE A 16 3.10 1.84 26.10
N ASN A 17 4.06 1.54 26.98
CA ASN A 17 4.64 2.55 27.86
C ASN A 17 5.33 3.66 27.05
N LYS A 18 6.03 3.28 25.98
CA LYS A 18 6.71 4.23 25.11
C LYS A 18 5.74 5.14 24.37
N LEU A 19 4.58 4.64 23.93
CA LEU A 19 3.48 5.46 23.39
C LEU A 19 3.08 6.57 24.38
N ALA A 20 3.04 6.27 25.68
CA ALA A 20 2.72 7.26 26.70
C ALA A 20 3.86 8.27 26.92
N GLU A 21 5.11 7.81 26.93
CA GLU A 21 6.28 8.67 27.08
C GLU A 21 6.39 9.73 25.97
N ILE A 22 6.07 9.35 24.72
CA ILE A 22 6.12 10.27 23.58
C ILE A 22 4.80 11.04 23.37
N GLY A 23 3.83 10.88 24.28
CA GLY A 23 2.60 11.68 24.31
C GLY A 23 1.51 11.26 23.32
N LEU A 24 1.62 10.09 22.68
CA LEU A 24 0.60 9.58 21.76
C LEU A 24 -0.63 9.04 22.48
N ILE A 25 -0.44 8.53 23.70
CA ILE A 25 -1.51 8.23 24.64
C ILE A 25 -1.23 8.89 25.99
N PRO A 26 -2.25 9.44 26.68
CA PRO A 26 -2.10 9.85 28.06
C PRO A 26 -1.81 8.64 28.98
N PHE A 27 -1.09 8.87 30.07
CA PHE A 27 -0.77 7.84 31.09
C PHE A 27 -2.01 7.18 31.72
N ARG A 28 -3.20 7.76 31.58
CA ARG A 28 -4.49 7.22 32.00
C ARG A 28 -5.48 7.39 30.86
N GLY A 29 -6.51 6.55 30.80
CA GLY A 29 -7.51 6.62 29.74
C GLY A 29 -7.34 5.59 28.63
N TYR A 30 -6.27 4.79 28.69
CA TYR A 30 -6.02 3.69 27.76
C TYR A 30 -5.58 2.43 28.49
N GLU A 31 -5.89 1.28 27.89
CA GLU A 31 -5.48 -0.04 28.35
C GLU A 31 -4.98 -0.89 27.18
N LEU A 32 -4.05 -1.79 27.47
CA LEU A 32 -3.51 -2.75 26.51
C LEU A 32 -4.16 -4.12 26.77
N LEU A 33 -4.98 -4.57 25.83
CA LEU A 33 -5.69 -5.86 25.94
C LEU A 33 -5.37 -6.72 24.72
N ASP A 34 -4.80 -7.90 24.96
CA ASP A 34 -4.28 -8.81 23.92
C ASP A 34 -3.37 -8.12 22.90
N GLY A 35 -2.64 -7.10 23.33
CA GLY A 35 -1.76 -6.31 22.46
C GLY A 35 -2.49 -5.22 21.64
N VAL A 36 -3.78 -4.97 21.84
CA VAL A 36 -4.49 -3.86 21.19
C VAL A 36 -4.69 -2.73 22.21
N VAL A 37 -4.48 -1.50 21.76
CA VAL A 37 -4.67 -0.29 22.55
C VAL A 37 -6.14 0.11 22.51
N TYR A 38 -6.81 0.07 23.65
CA TYR A 38 -8.19 0.52 23.82
C TYR A 38 -8.25 1.80 24.66
N ALA A 39 -9.14 2.71 24.29
CA ALA A 39 -9.58 3.76 25.18
C ALA A 39 -10.45 3.18 26.30
N ILE A 40 -10.36 3.73 27.52
CA ILE A 40 -11.27 3.40 28.62
C ILE A 40 -12.70 3.76 28.16
N GLY A 41 -13.54 2.74 28.00
CA GLY A 41 -14.81 2.82 27.25
C GLY A 41 -14.93 1.70 26.20
N GLY A 42 -13.82 1.04 25.88
CA GLY A 42 -13.77 -0.19 25.08
C GLY A 42 -13.64 0.03 23.58
N HIS A 43 -13.30 1.24 23.12
CA HIS A 43 -13.06 1.55 21.72
C HIS A 43 -11.58 1.36 21.38
N VAL A 44 -11.29 0.73 20.23
CA VAL A 44 -9.91 0.63 19.74
C VAL A 44 -9.38 2.04 19.46
N ARG A 45 -8.10 2.29 19.78
CA ARG A 45 -7.47 3.59 19.51
C ARG A 45 -7.28 3.78 18.00
N TYR A 46 -7.83 4.89 17.49
CA TYR A 46 -7.51 5.42 16.16
C TYR A 46 -6.24 6.27 16.20
N TRP A 47 -5.46 6.19 15.13
CA TRP A 47 -4.22 6.90 14.91
C TRP A 47 -4.39 7.90 13.77
N SER A 48 -3.85 9.10 13.94
CA SER A 48 -3.72 10.09 12.88
C SER A 48 -2.42 9.92 12.10
N LEU A 49 -2.28 10.60 10.96
CA LEU A 49 -1.03 10.73 10.22
C LEU A 49 0.07 11.28 11.12
N ARG A 50 -0.26 12.30 11.91
CA ARG A 50 0.67 12.90 12.87
C ARG A 50 1.12 11.89 13.94
N ASP A 51 0.21 11.03 14.41
CA ASP A 51 0.57 9.98 15.36
C ASP A 51 1.53 8.99 14.69
N TYR A 52 1.21 8.55 13.48
CA TYR A 52 2.00 7.61 12.69
C TYR A 52 3.42 8.12 12.42
N GLU A 53 3.57 9.38 12.00
CA GLU A 53 4.88 10.04 11.84
C GLU A 53 5.67 10.10 13.15
N GLN A 54 5.01 10.43 14.27
CA GLN A 54 5.66 10.43 15.58
C GLN A 54 6.12 9.04 16.01
N MET A 55 5.35 7.99 15.72
CA MET A 55 5.75 6.62 16.01
C MET A 55 6.98 6.21 15.19
N MET A 56 7.05 6.56 13.90
CA MET A 56 8.25 6.32 13.09
C MET A 56 9.46 7.08 13.64
N ASN A 57 9.30 8.37 13.91
CA ASN A 57 10.37 9.21 14.45
C ASN A 57 10.84 8.73 15.84
N GLY A 58 9.92 8.18 16.64
CA GLY A 58 10.21 7.57 17.94
C GLY A 58 10.77 6.14 17.85
N GLY A 59 10.88 5.55 16.66
CA GLY A 59 11.36 4.19 16.45
C GLY A 59 10.42 3.08 16.92
N LEU A 60 9.13 3.39 17.14
CA LEU A 60 8.12 2.42 17.57
C LEU A 60 7.64 1.52 16.44
N ILE A 61 7.59 2.09 15.23
CA ILE A 61 7.34 1.37 13.99
C ILE A 61 8.51 1.62 13.06
N THR A 62 8.78 0.65 12.20
CA THR A 62 9.89 0.74 11.25
C THR A 62 9.38 0.56 9.82
N PRO A 63 10.10 1.07 8.80
CA PRO A 63 9.74 0.80 7.41
C PRO A 63 9.65 -0.69 7.08
N ALA A 64 10.44 -1.54 7.75
CA ALA A 64 10.47 -2.98 7.56
C ALA A 64 9.24 -3.71 8.15
N GLU A 65 8.46 -3.05 9.00
CA GLU A 65 7.22 -3.59 9.55
C GLU A 65 6.07 -3.54 8.54
N HIS A 66 6.17 -2.69 7.49
CA HIS A 66 5.13 -2.52 6.47
C HIS A 66 3.73 -2.27 7.08
N ALA A 67 3.67 -1.45 8.13
CA ALA A 67 2.42 -1.06 8.77
C ALA A 67 1.76 0.07 7.97
N GLU A 68 0.61 -0.19 7.33
CA GLU A 68 -0.20 0.83 6.64
C GLU A 68 -1.17 1.49 7.63
N LEU A 69 -1.44 2.79 7.46
CA LEU A 69 -2.49 3.48 8.19
C LEU A 69 -3.78 3.40 7.36
N VAL A 70 -4.83 2.75 7.87
CA VAL A 70 -6.09 2.52 7.17
C VAL A 70 -7.26 2.84 8.09
N GLU A 71 -8.03 3.88 7.77
CA GLU A 71 -9.16 4.37 8.58
C GLU A 71 -8.79 4.58 10.06
N GLY A 72 -7.56 5.05 10.30
CA GLY A 72 -7.00 5.26 11.63
C GLY A 72 -6.50 3.99 12.34
N PHE A 73 -6.56 2.82 11.72
CA PHE A 73 -5.93 1.61 12.24
C PHE A 73 -4.54 1.43 11.64
N LEU A 74 -3.60 0.96 12.45
CA LEU A 74 -2.31 0.48 11.95
C LEU A 74 -2.42 -0.99 11.59
N LEU A 75 -2.35 -1.32 10.31
CA LEU A 75 -2.47 -2.67 9.80
C LEU A 75 -1.10 -3.16 9.33
N VAL A 76 -0.60 -4.24 9.94
CA VAL A 76 0.69 -4.83 9.59
C VAL A 76 0.50 -5.76 8.39
N ARG A 77 1.17 -5.46 7.28
CA ARG A 77 1.13 -6.34 6.12
C ARG A 77 1.97 -7.59 6.35
N PRO A 78 1.54 -8.76 5.84
CA PRO A 78 2.38 -9.94 5.82
C PRO A 78 3.72 -9.66 5.13
N GLN A 79 4.78 -10.28 5.63
CA GLN A 79 6.09 -10.22 5.00
C GLN A 79 6.00 -10.71 3.55
N THR A 80 6.59 -9.96 2.63
CA THR A 80 6.54 -10.25 1.20
C THR A 80 7.26 -11.56 0.90
N GLY A 81 6.59 -12.48 0.22
CA GLY A 81 7.16 -13.73 -0.26
C GLY A 81 8.07 -13.55 -1.49
N ALA A 82 8.74 -14.64 -1.89
CA ALA A 82 9.63 -14.64 -3.04
C ALA A 82 8.89 -14.31 -4.35
N VAL A 83 7.66 -14.81 -4.54
CA VAL A 83 6.86 -14.58 -5.75
C VAL A 83 6.57 -13.09 -5.93
N GLU A 84 6.00 -12.46 -4.92
CA GLU A 84 5.65 -11.03 -4.94
C GLU A 84 6.89 -10.16 -5.14
N SER A 85 8.01 -10.53 -4.50
CA SER A 85 9.29 -9.84 -4.68
C SER A 85 9.78 -9.90 -6.13
N TRP A 86 9.71 -11.06 -6.78
CA TRP A 86 10.10 -11.19 -8.19
C TRP A 86 9.17 -10.43 -9.13
N ILE A 87 7.85 -10.42 -8.86
CA ILE A 87 6.88 -9.63 -9.62
C ILE A 87 7.22 -8.14 -9.51
N ARG A 88 7.47 -7.64 -8.30
CA ARG A 88 7.86 -6.24 -8.07
C ARG A 88 9.16 -5.88 -8.79
N MET A 89 10.19 -6.73 -8.71
CA MET A 89 11.47 -6.49 -9.40
C MET A 89 11.32 -6.42 -10.92
N ARG A 90 10.48 -7.29 -11.49
CA ARG A 90 10.18 -7.33 -12.93
C ARG A 90 9.41 -6.11 -13.39
N ALA A 91 8.33 -5.77 -12.70
CA ALA A 91 7.57 -4.56 -12.97
C ALA A 91 8.43 -3.31 -12.84
N THR A 92 9.29 -3.24 -11.83
CA THR A 92 10.28 -2.17 -11.68
C THR A 92 11.18 -2.08 -12.91
N ASP A 93 11.88 -3.15 -13.28
CA ASP A 93 12.78 -3.15 -14.43
C ASP A 93 12.07 -2.70 -15.72
N PHE A 94 10.85 -3.20 -15.95
CA PHE A 94 10.03 -2.80 -17.09
C PHE A 94 9.66 -1.31 -17.06
N LEU A 95 9.11 -0.83 -15.93
CA LEU A 95 8.62 0.55 -15.81
C LEU A 95 9.76 1.57 -15.97
N PHE A 96 10.93 1.31 -15.40
CA PHE A 96 12.10 2.19 -15.55
C PHE A 96 12.60 2.28 -17.01
N ARG A 97 12.32 1.27 -17.85
CA ARG A 97 12.68 1.28 -19.28
C ARG A 97 11.58 1.86 -20.18
N ALA A 98 10.32 1.77 -19.77
CA ALA A 98 9.17 2.02 -20.64
C ALA A 98 8.42 3.33 -20.34
N VAL A 99 8.50 3.84 -19.11
CA VAL A 99 7.80 5.07 -18.70
C VAL A 99 8.55 6.31 -19.19
N ASP A 100 7.80 7.31 -19.68
CA ASP A 100 8.33 8.64 -19.97
C ASP A 100 8.68 9.37 -18.66
N THR A 101 9.95 9.28 -18.26
CA THR A 101 10.44 9.85 -17.00
C THR A 101 10.51 11.38 -17.00
N ASP A 102 10.29 12.03 -18.14
CA ASP A 102 10.09 13.47 -18.21
C ASP A 102 8.70 13.90 -17.70
N ARG A 103 7.77 12.95 -17.49
CA ARG A 103 6.37 13.20 -17.10
C ARG A 103 5.88 12.37 -15.94
N PHE A 104 6.51 11.23 -15.67
CA PHE A 104 6.06 10.29 -14.67
C PHE A 104 7.23 9.71 -13.88
N LEU A 105 7.05 9.56 -12.57
CA LEU A 105 8.07 9.03 -11.67
C LEU A 105 7.70 7.60 -11.24
N PRO A 106 8.34 6.55 -11.77
CA PRO A 106 8.15 5.19 -11.27
C PRO A 106 8.87 5.01 -9.93
N CYS A 107 8.11 4.63 -8.89
CA CYS A 107 8.59 4.38 -7.53
C CYS A 107 8.52 2.88 -7.22
N ALA A 108 9.69 2.23 -7.21
CA ALA A 108 9.84 0.81 -6.90
C ALA A 108 10.05 0.49 -5.41
N ALA A 109 10.45 1.50 -4.64
CA ALA A 109 10.35 1.44 -3.19
C ALA A 109 8.90 1.73 -2.81
N SER A 110 8.39 1.01 -1.81
CA SER A 110 7.10 1.29 -1.19
C SER A 110 7.14 2.67 -0.53
N VAL A 111 6.84 3.70 -1.33
CA VAL A 111 6.71 5.09 -0.90
C VAL A 111 5.36 5.27 -0.21
N TRP A 112 5.34 6.07 0.85
CA TRP A 112 4.09 6.48 1.49
C TRP A 112 3.33 7.42 0.59
N ILE A 113 2.05 7.12 0.38
CA ILE A 113 1.12 8.01 -0.30
C ILE A 113 0.11 8.48 0.73
N ILE A 114 0.14 9.77 1.05
CA ILE A 114 -0.76 10.36 2.03
C ILE A 114 -2.12 10.57 1.38
N LEU A 115 -3.14 9.87 1.88
CA LEU A 115 -4.49 9.93 1.34
C LEU A 115 -5.37 10.91 2.14
N ASP A 116 -5.29 10.84 3.47
CA ASP A 116 -5.79 11.85 4.41
C ASP A 116 -5.15 11.68 5.80
N ASP A 117 -5.66 12.37 6.82
CA ASP A 117 -5.17 12.30 8.20
C ASP A 117 -5.32 10.91 8.86
N SER A 118 -6.05 9.99 8.25
CA SER A 118 -6.30 8.64 8.79
C SER A 118 -5.92 7.53 7.82
N ASN A 119 -5.32 7.86 6.68
CA ASN A 119 -5.00 6.91 5.62
C ASN A 119 -3.64 7.22 4.97
N VAL A 120 -2.72 6.26 5.07
CA VAL A 120 -1.43 6.24 4.37
C VAL A 120 -1.33 4.93 3.62
N ALA A 121 -1.30 5.00 2.30
CA ALA A 121 -1.12 3.82 1.45
C ALA A 121 0.36 3.52 1.22
N ILE A 122 0.69 2.23 1.17
CA ILE A 122 2.06 1.75 0.91
C ILE A 122 2.03 0.71 -0.21
N PRO A 123 1.81 1.12 -1.48
CA PRO A 123 1.74 0.17 -2.60
C PRO A 123 3.05 -0.60 -2.81
N ASN A 124 2.98 -1.75 -3.49
CA ASN A 124 4.20 -2.46 -3.89
C ASN A 124 4.97 -1.69 -4.96
N ILE A 125 4.27 -1.02 -5.87
CA ILE A 125 4.81 -0.04 -6.82
C ILE A 125 3.81 1.11 -6.94
N SER A 126 4.32 2.33 -7.10
CA SER A 126 3.54 3.48 -7.50
C SER A 126 4.17 4.18 -8.71
N ILE A 127 3.36 4.86 -9.50
CA ILE A 127 3.80 5.73 -10.58
C ILE A 127 3.17 7.08 -10.34
N LEU A 128 4.01 8.06 -10.03
CA LEU A 128 3.60 9.40 -9.65
C LEU A 128 3.64 10.36 -10.85
N ARG A 129 2.90 11.46 -10.76
CA ARG A 129 2.90 12.55 -11.74
C ARG A 129 4.19 13.37 -11.64
N GLY A 130 4.74 13.79 -12.77
CA GLY A 130 5.91 14.67 -12.79
C GLY A 130 7.21 13.91 -12.65
N ARG A 131 8.24 14.59 -12.17
CA ARG A 131 9.63 14.12 -12.09
C ARG A 131 10.09 14.06 -10.64
N LEU A 132 11.23 13.44 -10.40
CA LEU A 132 11.80 13.37 -9.06
C LEU A 132 12.06 14.77 -8.47
N GLU A 133 12.44 15.73 -9.30
CA GLU A 133 12.73 17.11 -8.88
C GLU A 133 11.50 17.91 -8.46
N ASP A 134 10.29 17.41 -8.76
CA ASP A 134 9.03 18.04 -8.36
C ASP A 134 8.66 17.73 -6.89
N TYR A 135 9.38 16.80 -6.23
CA TYR A 135 9.11 16.34 -4.87
C TYR A 135 10.18 16.83 -3.88
N ASP A 136 9.74 17.42 -2.76
CA ASP A 136 10.64 17.77 -1.66
C ASP A 136 11.02 16.51 -0.87
N ARG A 137 12.25 16.50 -0.34
CA ARG A 137 12.81 15.43 0.49
C ARG A 137 12.06 15.24 1.81
N ASP A 138 11.41 16.29 2.30
CA ASP A 138 10.76 16.30 3.61
C ASP A 138 9.22 16.18 3.50
N GLU A 139 8.70 15.96 2.29
CA GLU A 139 7.28 15.77 2.01
C GLU A 139 7.01 14.41 1.35
N TRP A 140 5.90 13.78 1.72
CA TRP A 140 5.41 12.58 1.05
C TRP A 140 4.39 12.95 -0.05
N PRO A 141 4.37 12.21 -1.18
CA PRO A 141 3.36 12.43 -2.20
C PRO A 141 1.95 12.19 -1.64
N CYS A 142 0.98 12.93 -2.15
CA CYS A 142 -0.42 12.78 -1.78
C CYS A 142 -1.17 11.92 -2.81
N GLY A 143 -2.42 11.57 -2.51
CA GLY A 143 -3.28 10.79 -3.41
C GLY A 143 -3.42 11.38 -4.82
N ALA A 144 -3.36 12.71 -4.97
CA ALA A 144 -3.46 13.38 -6.27
C ALA A 144 -2.19 13.23 -7.15
N ASP A 145 -1.07 12.90 -6.52
CA ASP A 145 0.20 12.65 -7.21
C ASP A 145 0.25 11.25 -7.80
N ALA A 146 -0.45 10.29 -7.20
CA ALA A 146 -0.45 8.89 -7.61
C ALA A 146 -1.37 8.65 -8.82
N LEU A 147 -0.78 8.25 -9.95
CA LEU A 147 -1.52 7.93 -11.18
C LEU A 147 -1.84 6.45 -11.27
N VAL A 148 -0.86 5.60 -10.96
CA VAL A 148 -0.98 4.15 -10.93
C VAL A 148 -0.45 3.62 -9.61
N THR A 149 -1.17 2.69 -9.01
CA THR A 149 -0.64 1.85 -7.92
C THR A 149 -0.69 0.38 -8.31
N MET A 150 0.26 -0.43 -7.84
CA MET A 150 0.26 -1.87 -8.09
C MET A 150 0.42 -2.66 -6.79
N GLU A 151 -0.37 -3.72 -6.67
CA GLU A 151 -0.24 -4.75 -5.64
C GLU A 151 0.10 -6.08 -6.31
N ALA A 152 1.10 -6.79 -5.77
CA ALA A 152 1.46 -8.14 -6.19
C ALA A 152 1.00 -9.14 -5.13
N THR A 153 0.49 -10.29 -5.55
CA THR A 153 0.08 -11.36 -4.63
C THR A 153 0.68 -12.70 -5.00
N ALA A 154 1.05 -13.48 -3.98
CA ALA A 154 1.43 -14.88 -4.14
C ALA A 154 0.19 -15.82 -4.16
N PRO A 155 0.29 -17.00 -4.79
CA PRO A 155 -0.74 -18.04 -4.64
C PRO A 155 -0.96 -18.35 -3.16
N SER A 156 -2.21 -18.59 -2.76
CA SER A 156 -2.66 -19.03 -1.42
C SER A 156 -2.67 -17.99 -0.27
N ILE A 157 -2.31 -16.73 -0.53
CA ILE A 157 -2.50 -15.65 0.44
C ILE A 157 -3.59 -14.73 -0.11
N PRO A 158 -4.85 -14.83 0.34
CA PRO A 158 -5.82 -13.76 0.13
C PRO A 158 -5.25 -12.52 0.82
N GLY A 159 -4.61 -11.64 0.06
CA GLY A 159 -4.23 -10.34 0.58
C GLY A 159 -5.48 -9.48 0.81
N ASP A 160 -5.30 -8.38 1.53
CA ASP A 160 -6.34 -7.35 1.71
C ASP A 160 -6.60 -6.54 0.42
N LEU A 161 -6.60 -7.21 -0.74
CA LEU A 161 -6.72 -6.60 -2.06
C LEU A 161 -8.02 -5.80 -2.19
N GLU A 162 -9.13 -6.32 -1.66
CA GLU A 162 -10.40 -5.57 -1.66
C GLU A 162 -10.29 -4.27 -0.87
N MET A 163 -9.67 -4.32 0.32
CA MET A 163 -9.45 -3.13 1.14
C MET A 163 -8.57 -2.12 0.39
N HIS A 164 -7.43 -2.54 -0.15
CA HIS A 164 -6.57 -1.66 -0.94
C HIS A 164 -7.35 -1.08 -2.12
N ARG A 165 -7.99 -1.92 -2.95
CA ARG A 165 -8.76 -1.49 -4.11
C ARG A 165 -9.81 -0.44 -3.76
N ARG A 166 -10.64 -0.70 -2.75
CA ARG A 166 -11.66 0.27 -2.31
C ARG A 166 -11.05 1.55 -1.77
N GLN A 167 -9.95 1.47 -1.01
CA GLN A 167 -9.26 2.65 -0.51
C GLN A 167 -8.72 3.50 -1.67
N ARG A 168 -7.98 2.90 -2.61
CA ARG A 168 -7.41 3.63 -3.75
C ARG A 168 -8.51 4.26 -4.62
N ALA A 169 -9.62 3.56 -4.85
CA ALA A 169 -10.77 4.11 -5.55
C ALA A 169 -11.45 5.28 -4.80
N ARG A 170 -11.65 5.15 -3.49
CA ARG A 170 -12.26 6.19 -2.63
C ARG A 170 -11.46 7.49 -2.66
N PHE A 171 -10.14 7.38 -2.71
CA PHE A 171 -9.24 8.54 -2.80
C PHE A 171 -8.94 8.97 -4.25
N GLY A 172 -9.63 8.38 -5.24
CA GLY A 172 -9.61 8.85 -6.62
C GLY A 172 -8.32 8.54 -7.38
N ILE A 173 -7.53 7.56 -6.94
CA ILE A 173 -6.34 7.13 -7.68
C ILE A 173 -6.82 6.55 -9.03
N PRO A 174 -6.38 7.09 -10.18
CA PRO A 174 -6.98 6.81 -11.48
C PRO A 174 -6.97 5.34 -11.89
N GLU A 175 -5.88 4.65 -11.57
CA GLU A 175 -5.63 3.29 -12.03
C GLU A 175 -4.93 2.44 -10.96
N MET A 176 -5.40 1.21 -10.78
CA MET A 176 -4.76 0.22 -9.91
C MET A 176 -4.52 -1.08 -10.66
N TRP A 177 -3.34 -1.66 -10.50
CA TRP A 177 -2.96 -2.95 -11.06
C TRP A 177 -2.85 -3.99 -9.95
N HIS A 178 -3.43 -5.16 -10.17
CA HIS A 178 -3.23 -6.33 -9.35
C HIS A 178 -2.52 -7.40 -10.16
N ALA A 179 -1.27 -7.70 -9.79
CA ALA A 179 -0.46 -8.73 -10.41
C ALA A 179 -0.55 -10.03 -9.60
N ASP A 180 -1.38 -10.97 -10.05
CA ASP A 180 -1.58 -12.26 -9.39
C ASP A 180 -0.57 -13.29 -9.91
N GLY A 181 0.41 -13.63 -9.07
CA GLY A 181 1.42 -14.63 -9.38
C GLY A 181 0.91 -16.09 -9.39
N GLY A 182 -0.24 -16.34 -8.77
CA GLY A 182 -0.90 -17.65 -8.79
C GLY A 182 -1.69 -17.86 -10.09
N ALA A 183 -2.50 -16.88 -10.47
CA ALA A 183 -3.30 -16.91 -11.69
C ALA A 183 -2.51 -16.53 -12.95
N ASN A 184 -1.30 -15.97 -12.81
CA ASN A 184 -0.53 -15.35 -13.90
C ASN A 184 -1.37 -14.35 -14.70
N THR A 185 -2.11 -13.51 -13.99
CA THR A 185 -3.03 -12.53 -14.55
C THR A 185 -2.75 -11.16 -13.95
N ILE A 186 -2.82 -10.12 -14.77
CA ILE A 186 -2.88 -8.73 -14.28
C ILE A 186 -4.31 -8.24 -14.43
N THR A 187 -4.91 -7.81 -13.33
CA THR A 187 -6.20 -7.12 -13.33
C THR A 187 -5.98 -5.62 -13.21
N VAL A 188 -6.52 -4.87 -14.15
CA VAL A 188 -6.46 -3.41 -14.24
C VAL A 188 -7.82 -2.85 -13.84
N TYR A 189 -7.80 -2.00 -12.81
CA TYR A 189 -8.97 -1.31 -12.28
C TYR A 189 -8.89 0.17 -12.63
N THR A 190 -9.90 0.72 -13.30
CA THR A 190 -9.95 2.13 -13.75
C THR A 190 -11.33 2.74 -13.52
N ALA A 191 -11.45 4.06 -13.76
CA ALA A 191 -12.66 4.84 -13.56
C ALA A 191 -13.19 4.75 -12.10
N PRO A 192 -12.46 5.32 -11.11
CA PRO A 192 -12.91 5.32 -9.72
C PRO A 192 -14.27 6.04 -9.58
N ALA A 193 -15.25 5.33 -9.02
CA ALA A 193 -16.61 5.80 -8.81
C ALA A 193 -17.23 5.11 -7.58
N SER A 194 -17.90 5.89 -6.72
CA SER A 194 -18.66 5.36 -5.56
C SER A 194 -17.84 4.47 -4.61
N GLY A 195 -16.55 4.77 -4.41
CA GLY A 195 -15.66 4.01 -3.52
C GLY A 195 -15.17 2.68 -4.11
N ASP A 196 -15.30 2.49 -5.41
CA ASP A 196 -14.78 1.35 -6.17
C ASP A 196 -14.32 1.79 -7.58
N TYR A 197 -13.79 0.89 -8.38
CA TYR A 197 -13.46 1.10 -9.79
C TYR A 197 -14.60 0.56 -10.66
N ALA A 198 -15.12 1.41 -11.56
CA ALA A 198 -16.23 1.04 -12.43
C ALA A 198 -15.80 0.11 -13.58
N GLU A 199 -14.52 0.16 -13.97
CA GLU A 199 -13.98 -0.64 -15.06
C GLU A 199 -12.93 -1.61 -14.54
N VAL A 200 -13.05 -2.88 -14.94
CA VAL A 200 -12.15 -3.97 -14.56
C VAL A 200 -11.81 -4.78 -15.80
N ARG A 201 -10.52 -4.90 -16.10
CA ARG A 201 -10.01 -5.67 -17.25
C ARG A 201 -8.92 -6.63 -16.76
N SER A 202 -8.94 -7.87 -17.23
CA SER A 202 -7.95 -8.88 -16.83
C SER A 202 -7.19 -9.39 -18.05
N PHE A 203 -5.87 -9.54 -17.90
CA PHE A 203 -4.94 -9.89 -18.96
C PHE A 203 -4.04 -11.04 -18.51
N GLY A 204 -3.95 -12.09 -19.32
CA GLY A 204 -3.10 -13.25 -19.06
C GLY A 204 -1.73 -13.12 -19.73
N LEU A 205 -0.90 -14.15 -19.56
CA LEU A 205 0.37 -14.26 -20.29
C LEU A 205 0.14 -14.23 -21.80
N GLY A 206 1.01 -13.55 -22.54
CA GLY A 206 0.87 -13.29 -23.97
C GLY A 206 0.04 -12.05 -24.31
N ASP A 207 -0.75 -11.53 -23.38
CA ASP A 207 -1.54 -10.31 -23.57
C ASP A 207 -0.70 -9.05 -23.30
N SER A 208 -1.25 -7.91 -23.74
CA SER A 208 -0.78 -6.58 -23.34
C SER A 208 -1.98 -5.66 -23.12
N PHE A 209 -1.80 -4.65 -22.27
CA PHE A 209 -2.80 -3.62 -22.05
C PHE A 209 -2.18 -2.24 -22.15
N VAL A 210 -3.01 -1.23 -22.43
CA VAL A 210 -2.61 0.18 -22.43
C VAL A 210 -3.03 0.76 -21.10
N SER A 211 -2.13 1.48 -20.42
CA SER A 211 -2.51 2.24 -19.21
C SER A 211 -3.38 3.43 -19.60
N ASP A 212 -4.50 3.60 -18.90
CA ASP A 212 -5.39 4.74 -19.12
C ASP A 212 -4.81 6.01 -18.48
N ALA A 213 -4.07 5.85 -17.37
CA ALA A 213 -3.46 6.94 -16.62
C ALA A 213 -2.10 7.39 -17.20
N LEU A 214 -1.36 6.48 -17.85
CA LEU A 214 -0.01 6.73 -18.38
C LEU A 214 -0.05 6.73 -19.91
N SER A 215 -0.32 7.90 -20.48
CA SER A 215 -0.49 8.07 -21.93
C SER A 215 0.66 7.47 -22.73
N GLY A 216 0.33 6.48 -23.58
CA GLY A 216 1.29 5.83 -24.48
C GLY A 216 2.02 4.62 -23.89
N LEU A 217 1.81 4.29 -22.60
CA LEU A 217 2.40 3.10 -21.99
C LEU A 217 1.59 1.85 -22.37
N VAL A 218 2.24 0.94 -23.11
CA VAL A 218 1.76 -0.42 -23.36
C VAL A 218 2.51 -1.37 -22.45
N VAL A 219 1.78 -2.19 -21.69
CA VAL A 219 2.30 -3.11 -20.68
C VAL A 219 2.10 -4.56 -21.15
N PRO A 220 3.14 -5.24 -21.62
CA PRO A 220 3.09 -6.68 -21.87
C PRO A 220 3.04 -7.44 -20.54
N VAL A 221 2.12 -8.39 -20.39
CA VAL A 221 1.99 -9.14 -19.12
C VAL A 221 3.25 -9.95 -18.82
N ASP A 222 3.94 -10.48 -19.84
CA ASP A 222 5.17 -11.28 -19.71
C ASP A 222 6.41 -10.52 -19.19
N GLU A 223 6.36 -9.18 -19.22
CA GLU A 223 7.40 -8.33 -18.62
C GLU A 223 7.29 -8.36 -17.09
N ILE A 224 6.06 -8.42 -16.54
CA ILE A 224 5.78 -8.36 -15.10
C ILE A 224 5.62 -9.76 -14.51
N LEU A 225 4.84 -10.62 -15.15
CA LEU A 225 4.53 -11.97 -14.70
C LEU A 225 5.28 -13.00 -15.55
N ARG A 226 5.69 -14.11 -14.93
CA ARG A 226 6.14 -15.29 -15.67
C ARG A 226 5.64 -16.56 -15.00
N PRO A 227 5.45 -17.63 -15.79
CA PRO A 227 5.14 -18.93 -15.23
C PRO A 227 6.14 -19.32 -14.16
N SER A 228 5.64 -19.80 -13.03
CA SER A 228 6.47 -20.41 -12.01
C SER A 228 7.28 -21.56 -12.63
N ARG A 229 8.61 -21.44 -12.66
CA ARG A 229 9.47 -22.57 -13.01
C ARG A 229 9.42 -23.55 -11.84
N ARG A 230 8.76 -24.70 -12.01
CA ARG A 230 9.03 -25.83 -11.11
C ARG A 230 10.52 -26.15 -11.25
N ARG A 231 11.29 -26.01 -10.17
CA ARG A 231 12.61 -26.63 -10.11
C ARG A 231 12.38 -28.13 -10.22
N ALA A 232 12.96 -28.73 -11.26
CA ALA A 232 13.10 -30.17 -11.38
C ALA A 232 14.05 -30.69 -10.29
#